data_AF-A0A809R435-F1
#
_entry.id   AF-A0A809R435-F1
#
_cell.length_a   1.000
_cell.length_b   1.000
_cell.length_c   1.000
_cell.angle_alpha   90.00
_cell.angle_beta   90.00
_cell.angle_gamma   90.00
#
_symmetry.space_group_name_H-M   'P 1'
#
loop_
_entity.id
_entity.type
_entity.pdbx_description
1 polymer ?
#
loop_
_entity_poly.entity_id
_entity_poly.type
_entity_poly.pdbx_seq_one_letter_code
_entity_poly.pdbx_strand_id
1 'polypeptide(L)'
;MKPALIGAPLIVTALFQPAPAAAQDTAAMQKWAKAEIVHYEVVGEFFQKHVQIPPTDADLYADVAERVTLSFDWNRKKGVVVGTPTIRNDAAKVSNLMGMDKKCPAGKLNGPYEHFDVVEIRQARPKEALELVGKRIHPDTMVADSCSSKLRLFKGATVAVKEYIAPPDPQALAMAGMIPKDGPITVTPDGKSIVTKALNNNWVWTYTPTAK
;
A
#
# COMPACT_ATOMS: atom_id res chain seq x y z
N MET A 1 -76.36 3.56 37.67
CA MET A 1 -74.98 3.99 37.96
C MET A 1 -74.03 2.84 37.61
N LYS A 2 -73.20 3.02 36.57
CA LYS A 2 -72.00 2.23 36.25
C LYS A 2 -71.08 3.14 35.41
N PRO A 3 -69.81 3.31 35.77
CA PRO A 3 -68.97 4.38 35.22
C PRO A 3 -68.31 3.98 33.89
N ALA A 4 -68.13 4.99 33.03
CA ALA A 4 -67.37 4.93 31.79
C ALA A 4 -65.86 4.93 32.11
N LEU A 5 -65.10 3.99 31.54
CA LEU A 5 -63.64 4.04 31.51
C LEU A 5 -63.21 4.69 30.19
N ILE A 6 -62.66 5.90 30.29
CA ILE A 6 -61.98 6.60 29.21
C ILE A 6 -60.51 6.13 29.24
N GLY A 7 -60.12 5.30 28.27
CA GLY A 7 -58.72 4.91 28.06
C GLY A 7 -58.03 5.93 27.15
N ALA A 8 -57.06 6.67 27.68
CA ALA A 8 -56.20 7.55 26.89
C ALA A 8 -55.03 6.74 26.30
N PRO A 9 -54.79 6.80 24.98
CA PRO A 9 -53.60 6.17 24.39
C PRO A 9 -52.36 7.03 24.65
N LEU A 10 -51.38 6.46 25.35
CA LEU A 10 -50.02 7.00 25.45
C LEU A 10 -49.33 6.82 24.09
N ILE A 11 -49.21 7.92 23.34
CA ILE A 11 -48.37 7.98 22.13
C ILE A 11 -46.92 8.09 22.61
N VAL A 12 -46.16 7.01 22.48
CA VAL A 12 -44.71 7.01 22.67
C VAL A 12 -44.07 7.57 21.41
N THR A 13 -43.75 8.86 21.43
CA THR A 13 -42.98 9.51 20.37
C THR A 13 -41.54 9.03 20.45
N ALA A 14 -41.20 8.00 19.67
CA ALA A 14 -39.81 7.60 19.48
C ALA A 14 -39.05 8.74 18.81
N LEU A 15 -38.25 9.47 19.58
CA LEU A 15 -37.30 10.44 19.07
C LEU A 15 -36.26 9.70 18.22
N PHE A 16 -36.41 9.75 16.91
CA PHE A 16 -35.32 9.45 15.99
C PHE A 16 -34.20 10.46 16.24
N GLN A 17 -33.26 10.12 17.11
CA GLN A 17 -32.01 10.86 17.21
C GLN A 17 -31.25 10.64 15.90
N PRO A 18 -30.90 11.70 15.14
CA PRO A 18 -29.99 11.55 14.02
C PRO A 18 -28.67 10.98 14.57
N ALA A 19 -28.20 9.90 13.96
CA ALA A 19 -26.87 9.36 14.27
C ALA A 19 -25.86 10.53 14.21
N PRO A 20 -24.96 10.67 15.19
CA PRO A 20 -23.98 11.74 15.17
C PRO A 20 -23.24 11.65 13.83
N ALA A 21 -23.34 12.71 13.03
CA ALA A 21 -22.46 12.88 11.86
C ALA A 21 -21.04 12.62 12.35
N ALA A 22 -20.28 11.79 11.65
CA ALA A 22 -18.95 11.36 12.07
C ALA A 22 -18.10 12.61 12.35
N ALA A 23 -17.99 12.96 13.63
CA ALA A 23 -17.50 14.26 14.03
C ALA A 23 -16.01 14.32 13.76
N GLN A 24 -15.55 15.42 13.17
CA GLN A 24 -14.13 15.69 13.00
C GLN A 24 -13.46 15.69 14.39
N ASP A 25 -12.34 14.98 14.53
CA ASP A 25 -11.58 14.97 15.78
C ASP A 25 -10.81 16.29 15.90
N THR A 26 -11.40 17.25 16.61
CA THR A 26 -10.85 18.60 16.77
C THR A 26 -9.49 18.61 17.48
N ALA A 27 -9.24 17.66 18.38
CA ALA A 27 -7.95 17.53 19.06
C ALA A 27 -6.87 17.02 18.10
N ALA A 28 -7.19 16.00 17.29
CA ALA A 28 -6.30 15.53 16.24
C ALA A 28 -6.05 16.61 15.18
N MET A 29 -7.07 17.37 14.78
CA MET A 29 -6.91 18.52 13.87
C MET A 29 -5.89 19.53 14.42
N GLN A 30 -6.03 19.92 15.69
CA GLN A 30 -5.11 20.87 16.32
C GLN A 30 -3.69 20.33 16.45
N LYS A 31 -3.55 19.04 16.81
CA LYS A 31 -2.24 18.36 16.86
C LYS A 31 -1.55 18.44 15.50
N TRP A 32 -2.23 18.01 14.44
CA TRP A 32 -1.66 17.99 13.11
C TRP A 32 -1.51 19.37 12.50
N ALA A 33 -2.32 20.36 12.87
CA ALA A 33 -2.12 21.76 12.43
C ALA A 33 -0.80 22.35 12.95
N LYS A 34 -0.35 21.95 14.14
CA LYS A 34 0.88 22.47 14.77
C LYS A 34 2.14 21.70 14.36
N ALA A 35 2.01 20.45 13.91
CA ALA A 35 3.15 19.61 13.54
C ALA A 35 3.82 20.12 12.26
N GLU A 36 5.02 20.70 12.39
CA GLU A 36 5.84 21.10 11.26
C GLU A 36 6.62 19.91 10.67
N ILE A 37 7.22 19.09 11.54
CA ILE A 37 7.91 17.87 11.14
C ILE A 37 7.03 16.68 11.51
N VAL A 38 6.84 15.78 10.55
CA VAL A 38 6.15 14.52 10.76
C VAL A 38 7.09 13.40 10.42
N HIS A 39 7.29 12.52 11.40
CA HIS A 39 7.95 11.25 11.19
C HIS A 39 6.95 10.27 10.58
N TYR A 40 7.33 9.61 9.50
CA TYR A 40 6.55 8.54 8.89
C TYR A 40 7.29 7.22 9.02
N GLU A 41 6.62 6.25 9.63
CA GLU A 41 6.87 4.84 9.37
C GLU A 41 5.96 4.40 8.23
N VAL A 42 6.53 3.89 7.15
CA VAL A 42 5.81 3.52 5.93
C VAL A 42 6.03 2.07 5.62
N VAL A 43 4.95 1.35 5.35
CA VAL A 43 4.99 -0.03 4.87
C VAL A 43 4.38 -0.06 3.48
N GLY A 44 5.17 -0.44 2.48
CA GLY A 44 4.68 -0.82 1.17
C GLY A 44 4.45 -2.33 1.13
N GLU A 45 3.29 -2.75 0.66
CA GLU A 45 2.98 -4.15 0.38
C GLU A 45 2.56 -4.29 -1.08
N PHE A 46 3.19 -5.23 -1.78
CA PHE A 46 2.89 -5.55 -3.16
C PHE A 46 2.37 -6.96 -3.26
N PHE A 47 1.33 -7.15 -4.06
CA PHE A 47 0.89 -8.47 -4.48
C PHE A 47 0.40 -8.42 -5.92
N GLN A 48 1.00 -9.24 -6.77
CA GLN A 48 0.56 -9.39 -8.15
C GLN A 48 0.60 -10.85 -8.57
N LYS A 49 -0.48 -11.29 -9.20
CA LYS A 49 -0.55 -12.59 -9.83
C LYS A 49 0.05 -12.56 -11.22
N HIS A 50 0.57 -13.71 -11.66
CA HIS A 50 1.00 -13.91 -13.04
C HIS A 50 2.07 -12.90 -13.51
N VAL A 51 3.02 -12.58 -12.64
CA VAL A 51 4.20 -11.76 -12.96
C VAL A 51 5.17 -12.60 -13.79
N GLN A 52 5.63 -12.07 -14.92
CA GLN A 52 6.69 -12.69 -15.71
C GLN A 52 8.02 -12.61 -14.96
N ILE A 53 8.64 -13.77 -14.75
CA ILE A 53 9.86 -13.92 -13.94
C ILE A 53 11.15 -13.79 -14.74
N PRO A 54 11.27 -14.29 -15.98
CA PRO A 54 12.44 -14.00 -16.80
C PRO A 54 12.49 -12.51 -17.20
N PRO A 55 13.69 -11.93 -17.38
CA PRO A 55 13.83 -10.53 -17.79
C PRO A 55 13.58 -10.31 -19.30
N THR A 56 13.46 -11.40 -20.05
CA THR A 56 13.14 -11.43 -21.48
C THR A 56 11.78 -12.07 -21.71
N ASP A 57 11.22 -11.92 -22.91
CA ASP A 57 9.98 -12.58 -23.30
C ASP A 57 10.12 -14.11 -23.24
N ALA A 58 9.53 -14.72 -22.22
CA ALA A 58 9.59 -16.15 -21.94
C ALA A 58 8.46 -16.55 -20.99
N ASP A 59 7.89 -17.72 -21.28
CA ASP A 59 6.68 -18.25 -20.65
C ASP A 59 6.92 -18.83 -19.26
N LEU A 60 7.30 -17.99 -18.31
CA LEU A 60 7.41 -18.37 -16.90
C LEU A 60 6.86 -17.26 -16.01
N TYR A 61 5.75 -17.58 -15.35
CA TYR A 61 4.98 -16.65 -14.54
C TYR A 61 4.86 -17.16 -13.11
N ALA A 62 4.71 -16.24 -12.16
CA ALA A 62 4.44 -16.59 -10.77
C ALA A 62 3.61 -15.50 -10.09
N ASP A 63 3.02 -15.85 -8.95
CA ASP A 63 2.46 -14.88 -8.03
C ASP A 63 3.57 -14.36 -7.13
N VAL A 64 3.68 -13.04 -7.03
CA VAL A 64 4.73 -12.34 -6.29
C VAL A 64 4.11 -11.50 -5.19
N ALA A 65 4.64 -11.65 -3.97
CA ALA A 65 4.34 -10.80 -2.83
C ALA A 65 5.62 -10.18 -2.27
N GLU A 66 5.58 -8.88 -1.96
CA GLU A 66 6.71 -8.16 -1.38
C GLU A 66 6.30 -7.19 -0.29
N ARG A 67 7.26 -6.84 0.55
CA ARG A 67 7.11 -5.84 1.60
C ARG A 67 8.37 -4.99 1.72
N VAL A 68 8.19 -3.67 1.74
CA VAL A 68 9.24 -2.70 2.03
C VAL A 68 8.83 -1.84 3.22
N THR A 69 9.78 -1.53 4.09
CA THR A 69 9.61 -0.56 5.19
C THR A 69 10.50 0.64 4.94
N LEU A 70 9.93 1.84 5.03
CA LEU A 70 10.65 3.11 4.92
C LEU A 70 10.40 3.91 6.19
N SER A 71 11.41 4.64 6.67
CA SER A 71 11.26 5.54 7.81
C SER A 71 11.93 6.87 7.48
N PHE A 72 11.18 7.98 7.56
CA PHE A 72 11.71 9.30 7.22
C PHE A 72 10.97 10.43 7.92
N ASP A 73 11.66 11.56 8.08
CA ASP A 73 11.05 12.80 8.55
C ASP A 73 10.66 13.69 7.38
N TRP A 74 9.49 14.32 7.47
CA TRP A 74 8.94 15.18 6.45
C TRP A 74 8.62 16.55 7.04
N ASN A 75 9.25 17.60 6.52
CA ASN A 75 8.84 18.97 6.85
C ASN A 75 7.61 19.32 6.01
N ARG A 76 6.43 19.40 6.64
CA ARG A 76 5.15 19.63 5.97
C ARG A 76 5.05 20.99 5.30
N LYS A 77 5.66 22.03 5.88
CA LYS A 77 5.62 23.40 5.33
C LYS A 77 6.48 23.53 4.08
N LYS A 78 7.70 22.98 4.15
CA LYS A 78 8.67 23.00 3.05
C LYS A 78 8.38 21.93 2.00
N GLY A 79 7.70 20.85 2.39
CA GLY A 79 7.45 19.68 1.55
C GLY A 79 8.73 18.96 1.20
N VAL A 80 9.61 18.72 2.17
CA VAL A 80 10.91 18.07 1.94
C VAL A 80 11.20 17.00 2.98
N VAL A 81 11.96 15.98 2.58
CA VAL A 81 12.54 15.01 3.51
C VAL A 81 13.60 15.72 4.37
N VAL A 82 13.60 15.43 5.66
CA VAL A 82 14.57 15.95 6.63
C VAL A 82 15.43 14.78 7.12
N GLY A 83 16.75 14.98 7.09
CA GLY A 83 17.71 13.95 7.49
C GLY A 83 17.81 12.79 6.49
N THR A 84 18.41 11.70 6.94
CA THR A 84 18.62 10.49 6.11
C THR A 84 17.49 9.50 6.38
N PRO A 85 16.71 9.11 5.36
CA PRO A 85 15.68 8.10 5.51
C PRO A 85 16.31 6.71 5.69
N THR A 86 15.58 5.79 6.30
CA THR A 86 15.96 4.37 6.37
C THR A 86 15.06 3.53 5.49
N ILE A 87 15.64 2.46 4.92
CA ILE A 87 14.99 1.56 3.98
C ILE A 87 15.29 0.14 4.44
N ARG A 88 14.26 -0.71 4.47
CA ARG A 88 14.38 -2.15 4.69
C ARG A 88 13.48 -2.90 3.72
N ASN A 89 14.09 -3.69 2.85
CA ASN A 89 13.37 -4.61 1.96
C ASN A 89 13.30 -5.99 2.63
N ASP A 90 12.11 -6.58 2.68
CA ASP A 90 11.94 -7.98 3.04
C ASP A 90 12.07 -8.82 1.76
N ALA A 91 12.64 -10.02 1.86
CA ALA A 91 12.79 -10.91 0.69
C ALA A 91 11.43 -11.23 0.05
N ALA A 92 11.34 -11.13 -1.27
CA ALA A 92 10.12 -11.44 -1.99
C ALA A 92 9.68 -12.90 -1.80
N LYS A 93 8.36 -13.11 -1.84
CA LYS A 93 7.77 -14.44 -1.88
C LYS A 93 7.24 -14.71 -3.28
N VAL A 94 7.80 -15.73 -3.92
CA VAL A 94 7.36 -16.24 -5.21
C VAL A 94 6.59 -17.53 -5.00
N SER A 95 5.41 -17.64 -5.61
CA SER A 95 4.54 -18.81 -5.48
C SER A 95 3.80 -19.08 -6.80
N ASN A 96 3.14 -20.23 -6.91
CA ASN A 96 2.34 -20.58 -8.09
C ASN A 96 3.12 -20.47 -9.41
N LEU A 97 4.35 -20.98 -9.43
CA LEU A 97 5.19 -20.96 -10.63
C LEU A 97 4.53 -21.78 -11.75
N MET A 98 4.33 -21.16 -12.91
CA MET A 98 3.60 -21.75 -14.03
C MET A 98 4.19 -21.34 -15.38
N GLY A 99 4.04 -22.22 -16.38
CA GLY A 99 4.27 -21.86 -17.78
C GLY A 99 3.10 -21.09 -18.38
N MET A 100 3.10 -20.91 -19.71
CA MET A 100 2.03 -20.22 -20.44
C MET A 100 0.64 -20.84 -20.21
N ASP A 101 0.53 -22.18 -20.27
CA ASP A 101 -0.70 -22.91 -19.98
C ASP A 101 -0.52 -23.90 -18.83
N LYS A 102 -1.63 -24.26 -18.17
CA LYS A 102 -1.67 -25.27 -17.10
C LYS A 102 -1.14 -26.66 -17.50
N LYS A 103 -1.19 -26.99 -18.79
CA LYS A 103 -0.70 -28.28 -19.33
C LYS A 103 0.81 -28.29 -19.56
N CYS A 104 1.44 -27.12 -19.54
CA CYS A 104 2.86 -26.98 -19.87
C CYS A 104 3.69 -27.22 -18.60
N PRO A 105 4.88 -27.84 -18.73
CA PRO A 105 5.75 -28.02 -17.59
C PRO A 105 6.05 -26.68 -16.90
N ALA A 106 5.93 -26.65 -15.58
CA ALA A 106 6.41 -25.51 -14.83
C ALA A 106 7.93 -25.41 -15.00
N GLY A 107 8.42 -24.19 -15.27
CA GLY A 107 9.84 -23.91 -15.28
C GLY A 107 10.46 -23.98 -13.89
N LYS A 108 11.66 -23.40 -13.73
CA LYS A 108 12.36 -23.30 -12.44
C LYS A 108 12.97 -21.92 -12.26
N LEU A 109 13.01 -21.46 -11.02
CA LEU A 109 13.85 -20.33 -10.59
C LEU A 109 15.14 -20.87 -9.99
N ASN A 110 16.28 -20.32 -10.41
CA ASN A 110 17.60 -20.64 -9.85
C ASN A 110 18.13 -19.44 -9.05
N GLY A 111 17.38 -19.03 -8.03
CA GLY A 111 17.72 -17.91 -7.16
C GLY A 111 16.49 -17.11 -6.72
N PRO A 112 16.70 -16.09 -5.87
CA PRO A 112 15.63 -15.18 -5.47
C PRO A 112 15.23 -14.27 -6.64
N TYR A 113 13.94 -13.97 -6.71
CA TYR A 113 13.41 -12.88 -7.52
C TYR A 113 13.05 -11.75 -6.58
N GLU A 114 13.38 -10.51 -6.95
CA GLU A 114 12.92 -9.31 -6.25
C GLU A 114 12.24 -8.41 -7.29
N HIS A 115 10.95 -8.14 -7.12
CA HIS A 115 10.17 -7.20 -7.91
C HIS A 115 10.66 -5.76 -7.72
N PHE A 116 10.95 -5.35 -6.48
CA PHE A 116 11.46 -4.03 -6.15
C PHE A 116 12.33 -3.97 -4.87
N ASP A 117 13.65 -4.06 -5.07
CA ASP A 117 14.65 -3.80 -4.04
C ASP A 117 14.98 -2.30 -4.00
N VAL A 118 14.38 -1.57 -3.06
CA VAL A 118 14.56 -0.11 -2.92
C VAL A 118 15.96 0.19 -2.38
N VAL A 119 16.69 1.05 -3.07
CA VAL A 119 18.06 1.43 -2.69
C VAL A 119 18.17 2.88 -2.23
N GLU A 120 17.26 3.75 -2.67
CA GLU A 120 17.34 5.18 -2.39
C GLU A 120 15.95 5.83 -2.44
N ILE A 121 15.74 6.83 -1.58
CA ILE A 121 14.60 7.74 -1.67
C ILE A 121 15.13 9.09 -2.13
N ARG A 122 14.69 9.53 -3.31
CA ARG A 122 15.04 10.82 -3.91
C ARG A 122 13.85 11.76 -3.89
N GLN A 123 14.18 13.04 -3.86
CA GLN A 123 13.21 14.09 -4.09
C GLN A 123 13.80 15.08 -5.09
N ALA A 124 13.17 15.22 -6.25
CA ALA A 124 13.67 16.12 -7.29
C ALA A 124 13.52 17.59 -6.88
N ARG A 125 12.37 17.97 -6.29
CA ARG A 125 12.09 19.33 -5.79
C ARG A 125 11.17 19.31 -4.56
N PRO A 126 11.16 20.39 -3.76
CA PRO A 126 10.19 20.54 -2.68
C PRO A 126 8.75 20.38 -3.16
N LYS A 127 7.92 19.72 -2.35
CA LYS A 127 6.49 19.42 -2.57
C LYS A 127 6.18 18.46 -3.72
N GLU A 128 7.19 17.91 -4.40
CA GLU A 128 6.99 16.82 -5.36
C GLU A 128 6.99 15.46 -4.63
N ALA A 129 6.44 14.45 -5.31
CA ALA A 129 6.46 13.07 -4.85
C ALA A 129 7.90 12.57 -4.64
N LEU A 130 8.07 11.66 -3.69
CA LEU A 130 9.33 10.99 -3.45
C LEU A 130 9.50 9.89 -4.51
N GLU A 131 10.64 9.91 -5.20
CA GLU A 131 11.06 8.86 -6.10
C GLU A 131 11.78 7.79 -5.30
N LEU A 132 11.19 6.60 -5.23
CA LEU A 132 11.86 5.40 -4.76
C LEU A 132 12.68 4.84 -5.93
N VAL A 133 13.99 4.87 -5.81
CA VAL A 133 14.89 4.25 -6.79
C VAL A 133 15.24 2.86 -6.28
N GLY A 134 15.10 1.86 -7.15
CA GLY A 134 15.38 0.48 -6.79
C GLY A 134 15.79 -0.38 -7.96
N LYS A 135 15.84 -1.68 -7.70
CA LYS A 135 16.26 -2.70 -8.66
C LYS A 135 15.22 -3.82 -8.68
N ARG A 136 14.89 -4.30 -9.88
CA ARG A 136 14.23 -5.58 -10.07
C ARG A 136 15.29 -6.63 -10.34
N ILE A 137 15.31 -7.69 -9.56
CA ILE A 137 16.30 -8.76 -9.64
C ILE A 137 15.61 -10.00 -10.18
N HIS A 138 15.98 -10.39 -11.40
CA HIS A 138 15.56 -11.63 -12.03
C HIS A 138 16.66 -12.68 -11.85
N PRO A 139 16.37 -13.86 -11.27
CA PRO A 139 17.34 -14.94 -11.19
C PRO A 139 17.52 -15.62 -12.55
N ASP A 140 18.53 -16.47 -12.68
CA ASP A 140 18.56 -17.45 -13.77
C ASP A 140 17.29 -18.31 -13.69
N THR A 141 16.71 -18.64 -14.84
CA THR A 141 15.46 -19.42 -14.92
C THR A 141 15.59 -20.55 -15.95
N MET A 142 14.86 -21.63 -15.73
CA MET A 142 14.72 -22.72 -16.68
C MET A 142 13.27 -22.73 -17.18
N VAL A 143 13.03 -22.46 -18.45
CA VAL A 143 11.68 -22.26 -18.99
C VAL A 143 11.33 -23.34 -20.01
N ALA A 144 10.09 -23.82 -19.97
CA ALA A 144 9.54 -24.74 -20.96
C ALA A 144 9.09 -23.96 -22.21
N ASP A 145 10.03 -23.62 -23.08
CA ASP A 145 9.78 -22.86 -24.30
C ASP A 145 8.73 -23.57 -25.18
N SER A 146 7.66 -22.86 -25.56
CA SER A 146 6.55 -23.41 -26.36
C SER A 146 5.95 -24.71 -25.80
N CYS A 147 5.86 -24.83 -24.47
CA CYS A 147 5.34 -26.02 -23.77
C CYS A 147 6.12 -27.32 -24.03
N SER A 148 7.38 -27.20 -24.47
CA SER A 148 8.29 -28.32 -24.64
C SER A 148 8.61 -28.99 -23.29
N SER A 149 8.89 -30.30 -23.33
CA SER A 149 9.39 -31.04 -22.16
C SER A 149 10.84 -30.69 -21.80
N LYS A 150 11.58 -30.05 -22.72
CA LYS A 150 12.96 -29.60 -22.49
C LYS A 150 12.97 -28.17 -21.98
N LEU A 151 13.57 -27.97 -20.81
CA LEU A 151 13.75 -26.63 -20.26
C LEU A 151 14.98 -25.95 -20.87
N ARG A 152 14.81 -24.69 -21.27
CA ARG A 152 15.87 -23.81 -21.76
C ARG A 152 16.29 -22.84 -20.65
N LEU A 153 17.58 -22.60 -20.51
CA LEU A 153 18.11 -21.60 -19.59
C LEU A 153 17.87 -20.19 -20.15
N PHE A 154 17.32 -19.32 -19.30
CA PHE A 154 17.25 -17.87 -19.50
C PHE A 154 18.06 -17.21 -18.40
N LYS A 155 18.97 -16.32 -18.80
CA LYS A 155 19.86 -15.64 -17.86
C LYS A 155 19.11 -14.57 -17.08
N GLY A 156 19.43 -14.50 -15.79
CA GLY A 156 18.95 -13.45 -14.90
C GLY A 156 19.47 -12.08 -15.32
N ALA A 157 18.85 -11.05 -14.77
CA ALA A 157 19.23 -9.67 -14.98
C ALA A 157 18.81 -8.81 -13.80
N THR A 158 19.50 -7.69 -13.63
CA THR A 158 19.07 -6.64 -12.70
C THR A 158 18.66 -5.43 -13.51
N VAL A 159 17.42 -4.98 -13.33
CA VAL A 159 16.83 -3.85 -14.06
C VAL A 159 16.58 -2.72 -13.09
N ALA A 160 17.05 -1.51 -13.42
CA ALA A 160 16.72 -0.32 -12.64
C ALA A 160 15.22 -0.02 -12.78
N VAL A 161 14.54 0.18 -11.66
CA VAL A 161 13.11 0.50 -11.61
C VAL A 161 12.87 1.64 -10.63
N LYS A 162 11.75 2.33 -10.80
CA LYS A 162 11.38 3.49 -10.00
C LYS A 162 9.91 3.38 -9.61
N GLU A 163 9.61 3.85 -8.41
CA GLU A 163 8.25 4.00 -7.90
C GLU A 163 8.10 5.39 -7.28
N TYR A 164 6.87 5.91 -7.19
CA TYR A 164 6.63 7.23 -6.63
C TYR A 164 5.64 7.15 -5.49
N ILE A 165 6.01 7.75 -4.35
CA ILE A 165 5.14 7.86 -3.18
C ILE A 165 4.97 9.33 -2.80
N ALA A 166 3.78 9.68 -2.32
CA ALA A 166 3.49 11.01 -1.79
C ALA A 166 3.04 10.85 -0.34
N PRO A 167 3.83 11.33 0.65
CA PRO A 167 3.42 11.27 2.06
C PRO A 167 2.09 12.01 2.24
N PRO A 168 1.03 11.34 2.72
CA PRO A 168 -0.29 11.96 2.85
C PRO A 168 -0.32 12.94 4.03
N ASP A 169 -1.13 14.00 3.93
CA ASP A 169 -1.31 14.92 5.06
C ASP A 169 -1.96 14.20 6.26
N PRO A 170 -1.34 14.18 7.45
CA PRO A 170 -1.87 13.48 8.61
C PRO A 170 -3.18 14.08 9.15
N GLN A 171 -3.60 15.26 8.68
CA GLN A 171 -4.95 15.79 8.92
C GLN A 171 -6.04 14.82 8.42
N ALA A 172 -5.75 13.96 7.46
CA ALA A 172 -6.66 12.90 7.01
C ALA A 172 -7.10 11.98 8.17
N LEU A 173 -6.26 11.77 9.19
CA LEU A 173 -6.61 10.98 10.38
C LEU A 173 -7.74 11.65 11.19
N ALA A 174 -7.72 12.97 11.28
CA ALA A 174 -8.76 13.73 12.00
C ALA A 174 -10.10 13.79 11.24
N MET A 175 -10.06 13.50 9.93
CA MET A 175 -11.22 13.46 9.05
C MET A 175 -11.58 12.02 8.63
N ALA A 176 -11.08 11.01 9.34
CA ALA A 176 -11.27 9.60 8.96
C ALA A 176 -12.74 9.23 8.73
N GLY A 177 -13.65 9.78 9.54
CA GLY A 177 -15.10 9.58 9.41
C GLY A 177 -15.73 10.13 8.12
N MET A 178 -15.01 10.99 7.38
CA MET A 178 -15.43 11.58 6.12
C MET A 178 -14.76 10.93 4.90
N ILE A 179 -13.74 10.08 5.11
CA ILE A 179 -13.01 9.41 4.03
C ILE A 179 -13.83 8.20 3.54
N PRO A 180 -14.13 8.08 2.24
CA PRO A 180 -14.84 6.92 1.70
C PRO A 180 -14.09 5.62 2.00
N LYS A 181 -14.80 4.61 2.53
CA LYS A 181 -14.21 3.33 2.92
C LYS A 181 -13.61 2.54 1.76
N ASP A 182 -14.15 2.73 0.55
CA ASP A 182 -13.73 2.02 -0.66
C ASP A 182 -12.86 2.89 -1.58
N GLY A 183 -12.40 4.04 -1.08
CA GLY A 183 -11.56 4.97 -1.83
C GLY A 183 -10.12 4.46 -2.04
N PRO A 184 -9.33 5.15 -2.88
CA PRO A 184 -7.90 4.90 -3.02
C PRO A 184 -7.10 5.32 -1.78
N ILE A 185 -7.71 6.10 -0.88
CA ILE A 185 -7.17 6.51 0.42
C ILE A 185 -8.15 6.08 1.50
N THR A 186 -7.66 5.39 2.52
CA THR A 186 -8.44 4.98 3.70
C THR A 186 -7.64 5.20 4.98
N VAL A 187 -8.27 5.01 6.13
CA VAL A 187 -7.61 5.07 7.44
C VAL A 187 -7.78 3.72 8.13
N THR A 188 -6.74 3.25 8.82
CA THR A 188 -6.79 1.98 9.55
C THR A 188 -7.84 2.00 10.66
N PRO A 189 -8.41 0.85 11.07
CA PRO A 189 -9.46 0.81 12.09
C PRO A 189 -9.08 1.44 13.43
N ASP A 190 -7.78 1.42 13.79
CA ASP A 190 -7.27 2.05 15.00
C ASP A 190 -7.06 3.57 14.88
N GLY A 191 -7.33 4.16 13.71
CA GLY A 191 -7.23 5.58 13.45
C GLY A 191 -5.80 6.12 13.36
N LYS A 192 -4.79 5.25 13.29
CA LYS A 192 -3.37 5.67 13.39
C LYS A 192 -2.63 5.78 12.07
N SER A 193 -3.12 5.13 11.02
CA SER A 193 -2.40 5.06 9.75
C SER A 193 -3.30 5.42 8.57
N ILE A 194 -2.70 6.02 7.56
CA ILE A 194 -3.33 6.35 6.28
C ILE A 194 -2.87 5.30 5.27
N VAL A 195 -3.81 4.64 4.60
CA VAL A 195 -3.51 3.64 3.58
C VAL A 195 -3.80 4.24 2.22
N THR A 196 -2.85 4.17 1.29
CA THR A 196 -3.02 4.63 -0.10
C THR A 196 -2.76 3.49 -1.07
N LYS A 197 -3.66 3.26 -2.01
CA LYS A 197 -3.45 2.36 -3.15
C LYS A 197 -2.79 3.14 -4.28
N ALA A 198 -1.69 2.64 -4.82
CA ALA A 198 -1.07 3.24 -5.99
C ALA A 198 -2.01 3.12 -7.21
N LEU A 199 -1.98 4.13 -8.08
CA LEU A 199 -2.91 4.23 -9.21
C LEU A 199 -2.51 3.35 -10.40
N ASN A 200 -1.22 3.09 -10.56
CA ASN A 200 -0.65 2.51 -11.77
C ASN A 200 0.01 1.14 -11.54
N ASN A 201 -0.09 0.59 -10.32
CA ASN A 201 0.51 -0.69 -9.96
C ASN A 201 -0.24 -1.29 -8.75
N ASN A 202 0.24 -2.44 -8.28
CA ASN A 202 -0.41 -3.20 -7.21
C ASN A 202 0.17 -2.92 -5.80
N TRP A 203 0.85 -1.79 -5.61
CA TRP A 203 1.34 -1.39 -4.29
C TRP A 203 0.23 -0.79 -3.43
N VAL A 204 0.23 -1.18 -2.16
CA VAL A 204 -0.53 -0.56 -1.08
C VAL A 204 0.46 0.00 -0.08
N TRP A 205 0.38 1.29 0.18
CA TRP A 205 1.27 2.00 1.10
C TRP A 205 0.52 2.41 2.35
N THR A 206 1.00 1.96 3.51
CA THR A 206 0.47 2.32 4.82
C THR A 206 1.43 3.28 5.50
N TYR A 207 0.96 4.49 5.81
CA TYR A 207 1.72 5.55 6.45
C TYR A 207 1.26 5.73 7.89
N THR A 208 2.16 5.55 8.85
CA THR A 208 1.92 5.80 10.27
C THR A 208 2.64 7.08 10.70
N PRO A 209 1.98 8.24 10.66
CA PRO A 209 2.59 9.50 11.04
C PRO A 209 2.71 9.66 12.57
N THR A 210 3.82 10.24 13.01
CA THR A 210 4.03 10.74 14.38
C THR A 210 4.53 12.18 14.31
N ALA A 211 3.89 13.08 15.06
CA ALA A 211 4.36 14.47 15.16
C ALA A 211 5.69 14.50 15.92
N LYS A 212 6.69 15.22 15.40
CA LYS A 212 7.95 15.51 16.07
C LYS A 212 7.97 16.95 16.61
#